data_AF-A0A517D6R1-F1
#
_entry.id   AF-A0A517D6R1-F1
#
_cell.length_a   1.000
_cell.length_b   1.000
_cell.length_c   1.000
_cell.angle_alpha   90.00
_cell.angle_beta   90.00
_cell.angle_gamma   90.00
#
_symmetry.space_group_name_H-M   'P 1'
#
loop_
_entity.id
_entity.type
_entity.pdbx_description
1 polymer ?
#
loop_
_entity_poly.entity_id
_entity_poly.type
_entity_poly.pdbx_seq_one_letter_code
_entity_poly.pdbx_strand_id
1 'polypeptide(L)'
;MYTQFQNGKQLNFLASEKFTAFPETINKDNYNVQTDDLGRKYIPAGTVYPTNDAKAIGITVNDVYVPEDGTNQMVAVMREGWVLSQRLNPVPTADAIKAMTAIHFKDLGVEENTAPTSDPKENQ
;
A
#
# COMPACT_ATOMS: atom_id res chain seq x y z
N MET A 1 -8.04 11.83 -8.86
CA MET A 1 -6.60 11.47 -8.88
C MET A 1 -6.06 11.80 -7.50
N TYR A 2 -5.69 10.81 -6.67
CA TYR A 2 -5.20 11.07 -5.31
C TYR A 2 -3.68 11.24 -5.34
N THR A 3 -3.17 12.27 -4.66
CA THR A 3 -1.80 12.76 -4.80
C THR A 3 -1.26 13.09 -3.42
N GLN A 4 -0.38 12.24 -2.89
CA GLN A 4 0.35 12.58 -1.67
C GLN A 4 1.53 13.49 -2.05
N PHE A 5 1.63 14.65 -1.41
CA PHE A 5 2.74 15.58 -1.62
C PHE A 5 3.80 15.35 -0.54
N GLN A 6 4.96 14.84 -0.92
CA GLN A 6 6.17 14.91 -0.11
C GLN A 6 7.21 15.76 -0.84
N ASN A 7 7.76 16.78 -0.17
CA ASN A 7 8.81 17.65 -0.71
C ASN A 7 8.48 18.27 -2.09
N GLY A 8 7.23 18.65 -2.33
CA GLY A 8 6.79 19.23 -3.61
C GLY A 8 6.70 18.24 -4.78
N LYS A 9 6.86 16.93 -4.53
CA LYS A 9 6.64 15.87 -5.52
C LYS A 9 5.31 15.18 -5.26
N GLN A 10 4.45 15.16 -6.27
CA GLN A 10 3.25 14.34 -6.33
C GLN A 10 3.66 12.87 -6.42
N LEU A 11 3.67 12.16 -5.28
CA LEU A 11 3.98 10.74 -5.23
C LEU A 11 2.70 9.96 -5.57
N ASN A 12 2.50 9.69 -6.86
CA ASN A 12 1.45 8.80 -7.32
C ASN A 12 1.98 7.36 -7.32
N PHE A 13 1.30 6.43 -6.65
CA PHE A 13 1.63 5.00 -6.70
C PHE A 13 0.96 4.29 -7.87
N LEU A 14 -0.03 4.90 -8.53
CA LEU A 14 -0.67 4.33 -9.72
C LEU A 14 0.27 4.42 -10.93
N ALA A 15 0.50 3.28 -11.57
CA ALA A 15 1.25 3.16 -12.83
C ALA A 15 0.34 3.11 -14.06
N SER A 16 -0.99 3.01 -13.88
CA SER A 16 -2.00 3.12 -14.94
C SER A 16 -2.97 4.28 -14.71
N GLU A 17 -3.51 4.80 -15.80
CA GLU A 17 -4.63 5.76 -15.78
C GLU A 17 -5.96 5.08 -15.41
N LYS A 18 -6.12 3.82 -15.83
CA LYS A 18 -7.32 3.01 -15.59
C LYS A 18 -7.07 2.00 -14.47
N PHE A 19 -8.05 1.87 -13.58
CA PHE A 19 -8.10 0.89 -12.51
C PHE A 19 -9.56 0.64 -12.12
N THR A 20 -9.84 -0.50 -11.50
CA THR A 20 -11.16 -0.85 -10.96
C THR A 20 -11.06 -0.86 -9.44
N ALA A 21 -11.94 -0.09 -8.77
CA ALA A 21 -12.01 -0.04 -7.32
C ALA A 21 -13.44 -0.22 -6.83
N PHE A 22 -13.57 -0.83 -5.66
CA PHE A 22 -14.84 -1.09 -5.00
C PHE A 22 -14.85 -0.43 -3.62
N PRO A 23 -16.03 0.02 -3.15
CA PRO A 23 -16.17 0.56 -1.81
C PRO A 23 -16.01 -0.56 -0.77
N GLU A 24 -15.14 -0.35 0.19
CA GLU A 24 -14.93 -1.20 1.35
C GLU A 24 -15.08 -0.38 2.64
N THR A 25 -15.18 -1.07 3.77
CA THR A 25 -15.37 -0.44 5.07
C THR A 25 -14.12 -0.56 5.93
N ILE A 26 -13.73 0.54 6.57
CA ILE A 26 -12.61 0.61 7.50
C ILE A 26 -12.98 1.36 8.77
N ASN A 27 -12.29 1.06 9.86
CA ASN A 27 -12.37 1.76 11.14
C ASN A 27 -10.98 1.83 11.79
N LYS A 28 -10.91 2.33 13.03
CA LYS A 28 -9.67 2.51 13.78
C LYS A 28 -8.88 1.22 14.08
N ASP A 29 -9.50 0.06 13.91
CA ASP A 29 -8.92 -1.25 14.23
C ASP A 29 -8.42 -1.98 12.96
N ASN A 30 -8.54 -1.35 11.79
CA ASN A 30 -7.98 -1.87 10.53
C ASN A 30 -6.44 -1.79 10.49
N TYR A 31 -5.87 -2.49 9.51
CA TYR A 31 -4.42 -2.49 9.26
C TYR A 31 -3.88 -1.11 8.89
N ASN A 32 -2.66 -0.82 9.34
CA ASN A 32 -1.89 0.40 9.01
C ASN A 32 -2.63 1.71 9.32
N VAL A 33 -3.39 1.75 10.42
CA VAL A 33 -3.92 3.00 10.95
C VAL A 33 -2.76 3.84 11.50
N GLN A 34 -2.60 5.03 10.93
CA GLN A 34 -1.61 6.03 11.30
C GLN A 34 -2.28 7.18 12.04
N THR A 35 -1.46 7.98 12.73
CA THR A 35 -1.91 9.18 13.43
C THR A 35 -1.20 10.37 12.83
N ASP A 36 -1.95 11.40 12.42
CA ASP A 36 -1.38 12.63 11.89
C ASP A 36 -0.80 13.53 13.01
N ASP A 37 -0.14 14.62 12.63
CA ASP A 37 0.45 15.58 13.58
C ASP A 37 -0.59 16.27 14.50
N LEU A 38 -1.88 16.16 14.16
CA LEU A 38 -3.01 16.70 14.92
C LEU A 38 -3.69 15.63 15.81
N GLY A 39 -3.14 14.42 15.88
CA GLY A 39 -3.68 13.32 16.68
C GLY A 39 -4.85 12.57 16.04
N ARG A 40 -5.20 12.85 14.78
CA ARG A 40 -6.32 12.19 14.09
C ARG A 40 -5.84 10.90 13.44
N LYS A 41 -6.66 9.86 13.60
CA LYS A 41 -6.39 8.56 12.99
C LYS A 41 -6.82 8.54 11.53
N TYR A 42 -5.98 7.96 10.69
CA TYR A 42 -6.30 7.77 9.27
C TYR A 42 -5.59 6.53 8.71
N ILE A 43 -6.08 6.03 7.60
CA ILE A 43 -5.39 5.01 6.80
C ILE A 43 -4.91 5.70 5.53
N PRO A 44 -3.60 5.66 5.21
CA PRO A 44 -3.08 6.29 4.01
C PRO A 44 -3.46 5.51 2.76
N ALA A 45 -3.59 6.22 1.65
CA ALA A 45 -3.64 5.66 0.31
C ALA A 45 -2.39 4.83 0.03
N GLY A 46 -2.51 3.80 -0.80
CA GLY A 46 -1.41 2.87 -1.05
C GLY A 46 -1.23 1.80 0.03
N THR A 47 -2.14 1.71 1.01
CA THR A 47 -2.17 0.63 1.99
C THR A 47 -2.81 -0.62 1.42
N VAL A 48 -2.16 -1.78 1.60
CA VAL A 48 -2.72 -3.10 1.29
C VAL A 48 -3.91 -3.42 2.22
N TYR A 49 -5.01 -3.85 1.64
CA TYR A 49 -6.26 -4.14 2.34
C TYR A 49 -6.66 -5.63 2.20
N PRO A 50 -7.19 -6.27 3.27
CA PRO A 50 -7.30 -5.77 4.64
C PRO A 50 -5.99 -5.87 5.44
N THR A 51 -5.07 -6.75 5.05
CA THR A 51 -3.77 -6.95 5.70
C THR A 51 -2.70 -7.25 4.65
N ASN A 52 -1.43 -6.96 4.96
CA ASN A 52 -0.30 -7.17 4.06
C ASN A 52 0.24 -8.62 4.06
N ASP A 53 -0.64 -9.57 3.78
CA ASP A 53 -0.37 -11.00 3.76
C ASP A 53 -1.24 -11.72 2.71
N ALA A 54 -1.34 -13.05 2.77
CA ALA A 54 -2.14 -13.85 1.84
C ALA A 54 -3.66 -13.52 1.80
N LYS A 55 -4.15 -12.72 2.74
CA LYS A 55 -5.53 -12.19 2.75
C LYS A 55 -5.67 -10.88 1.97
N ALA A 56 -4.57 -10.32 1.47
CA ALA A 56 -4.60 -9.12 0.66
C ALA A 56 -5.50 -9.32 -0.56
N ILE A 57 -6.43 -8.38 -0.73
CA ILE A 57 -7.38 -8.40 -1.82
C ILE A 57 -7.30 -7.12 -2.66
N GLY A 58 -6.59 -6.09 -2.19
CA GLY A 58 -6.47 -4.84 -2.93
C GLY A 58 -5.67 -3.76 -2.21
N ILE A 59 -5.70 -2.55 -2.77
CA ILE A 59 -4.96 -1.39 -2.26
C ILE A 59 -5.90 -0.19 -2.11
N THR A 60 -5.83 0.51 -0.99
CA THR A 60 -6.59 1.76 -0.75
C THR A 60 -6.19 2.86 -1.73
N VAL A 61 -7.16 3.57 -2.29
CA VAL A 61 -6.93 4.58 -3.34
C VAL A 61 -6.76 6.00 -2.77
N ASN A 62 -7.31 6.24 -1.58
CA ASN A 62 -7.36 7.55 -0.95
C ASN A 62 -7.13 7.44 0.56
N ASP A 63 -6.60 8.50 1.17
CA ASP A 63 -6.54 8.58 2.62
C ASP A 63 -7.96 8.67 3.17
N VAL A 64 -8.19 7.98 4.29
CA VAL A 64 -9.46 8.03 4.99
C VAL A 64 -9.20 8.23 6.47
N TYR A 65 -9.72 9.32 7.00
CA TYR A 65 -9.74 9.58 8.42
C TYR A 65 -10.82 8.72 9.09
N VAL A 66 -10.43 7.99 10.13
CA VAL A 66 -11.32 7.12 10.89
C VAL A 66 -11.61 7.76 12.24
N PRO A 67 -12.89 7.93 12.61
CA PRO A 67 -13.26 8.44 13.93
C PRO A 67 -12.73 7.57 15.08
N GLU A 68 -12.40 8.21 16.21
CA GLU A 68 -11.96 7.49 17.40
C GLU A 68 -13.04 6.63 18.04
N ASP A 69 -14.32 6.96 17.81
CA ASP A 69 -15.47 6.20 18.29
C ASP A 69 -15.63 4.82 17.61
N GLY A 70 -14.80 4.53 16.61
CA GLY A 70 -14.82 3.26 15.87
C GLY A 70 -15.88 3.21 14.77
N THR A 71 -16.52 4.34 14.43
CA THR A 71 -17.47 4.41 13.33
C THR A 71 -16.80 4.04 12.00
N ASN A 72 -17.45 3.14 11.29
CA ASN A 72 -17.06 2.67 9.98
C ASN A 72 -17.06 3.80 8.94
N GLN A 73 -15.99 3.88 8.15
CA GLN A 73 -15.81 4.80 7.04
C GLN A 73 -15.67 4.03 5.74
N MET A 74 -16.14 4.62 4.64
CA MET A 74 -16.00 4.03 3.32
C MET A 74 -14.65 4.42 2.71
N VAL A 75 -13.97 3.44 2.12
CA VAL A 75 -12.73 3.63 1.37
C VAL A 75 -12.82 2.95 0.02
N ALA A 76 -12.26 3.56 -1.02
CA ALA A 76 -12.12 2.89 -2.30
C ALA A 76 -10.91 1.95 -2.26
N VAL A 77 -11.14 0.66 -2.47
CA VAL A 77 -10.09 -0.35 -2.57
C VAL A 77 -9.99 -0.81 -4.02
N MET A 78 -8.85 -0.53 -4.64
CA MET A 78 -8.52 -1.00 -5.97
C MET A 78 -8.34 -2.51 -5.95
N ARG A 79 -9.06 -3.20 -6.84
CA ARG A 79 -8.96 -4.65 -7.09
C ARG A 79 -8.16 -4.96 -8.34
N GLU A 80 -8.11 -4.02 -9.28
CA GLU A 80 -7.47 -4.22 -10.58
C GLU A 80 -6.75 -2.95 -11.03
N GLY A 81 -5.53 -3.08 -11.55
CA GLY A 81 -4.77 -1.94 -12.06
C GLY A 81 -3.26 -2.17 -12.06
N TRP A 82 -2.50 -1.15 -12.45
CA TRP A 82 -1.04 -1.15 -12.37
C TRP A 82 -0.56 -0.21 -11.27
N VAL A 83 0.39 -0.66 -10.46
CA VAL A 83 0.97 0.11 -9.35
C VAL A 83 2.49 0.06 -9.31
N LEU A 84 3.08 0.98 -8.56
CA LEU A 84 4.49 1.05 -8.22
C LEU A 84 4.66 0.60 -6.76
N SER A 85 5.11 -0.64 -6.55
CA SER A 85 5.32 -1.25 -5.23
C SER A 85 6.22 -0.40 -4.31
N GLN A 86 7.27 0.21 -4.87
CA GLN A 86 8.23 1.04 -4.12
C GLN A 86 7.63 2.35 -3.59
N ARG A 87 6.43 2.72 -4.05
CA ARG A 87 5.70 3.92 -3.60
C ARG A 87 4.56 3.60 -2.63
N LEU A 88 4.33 2.32 -2.33
CA LEU A 88 3.35 1.88 -1.34
C LEU A 88 4.02 1.85 0.02
N ASN A 89 3.32 2.30 1.05
CA ASN A 89 3.81 2.25 2.42
C ASN A 89 2.73 1.69 3.36
N PRO A 90 2.93 0.48 3.92
CA PRO A 90 4.10 -0.38 3.78
C PRO A 90 4.23 -1.05 2.40
N VAL A 91 5.44 -1.47 2.04
CA VAL A 91 5.70 -2.25 0.81
C VAL A 91 4.95 -3.59 0.90
N PRO A 92 4.23 -4.00 -0.16
CA PRO A 92 3.53 -5.28 -0.18
C PRO A 92 4.45 -6.48 0.02
N THR A 93 4.04 -7.44 0.85
CA THR A 93 4.75 -8.72 1.02
C THR A 93 4.57 -9.60 -0.22
N ALA A 94 5.46 -10.58 -0.40
CA ALA A 94 5.34 -11.56 -1.48
C ALA A 94 4.01 -12.31 -1.46
N ASP A 95 3.49 -12.64 -0.27
CA ASP A 95 2.19 -13.30 -0.10
C ASP A 95 1.04 -12.37 -0.51
N ALA A 96 1.12 -11.08 -0.17
CA ALA A 96 0.13 -10.09 -0.58
C ALA A 96 0.10 -9.88 -2.09
N ILE A 97 1.27 -9.77 -2.71
CA ILE A 97 1.43 -9.66 -4.17
C ILE A 97 0.80 -10.88 -4.86
N LYS A 98 1.04 -12.08 -4.33
CA LYS A 98 0.50 -13.32 -4.87
C LYS A 98 -1.02 -13.43 -4.71
N ALA A 99 -1.58 -12.89 -3.63
CA ALA A 99 -3.02 -12.89 -3.38
C ALA A 99 -3.78 -11.90 -4.28
N MET A 100 -3.18 -10.73 -4.59
CA MET A 100 -3.78 -9.69 -5.42
C MET A 100 -3.57 -9.94 -6.94
N THR A 101 -4.16 -11.03 -7.45
CA THR A 101 -3.90 -11.54 -8.81
C THR A 101 -4.21 -10.57 -9.96
N ALA A 102 -5.13 -9.62 -9.78
CA ALA A 102 -5.51 -8.64 -10.79
C ALA A 102 -4.79 -7.28 -10.65
N ILE A 103 -3.91 -7.14 -9.66
CA ILE A 103 -3.04 -5.98 -9.49
C ILE A 103 -1.66 -6.33 -10.04
N HIS A 104 -1.21 -5.53 -11.00
CA HIS A 104 0.10 -5.67 -11.61
C HIS A 104 1.05 -4.63 -11.03
N PHE A 105 2.28 -5.05 -10.70
CA PHE A 105 3.30 -4.16 -10.18
C PHE A 105 4.34 -3.92 -11.27
N LYS A 106 4.53 -2.66 -11.68
CA LYS A 106 5.40 -2.31 -12.81
C LYS A 106 6.90 -2.36 -12.45
N ASP A 107 7.22 -2.21 -11.17
CA ASP A 107 8.57 -2.17 -10.63
C ASP A 107 9.01 -3.48 -9.94
N LEU A 108 8.09 -4.46 -9.83
CA LEU A 108 8.46 -5.84 -9.52
C LEU A 108 9.13 -6.46 -10.74
N GLY A 109 10.45 -6.41 -10.76
CA GLY A 109 11.29 -6.83 -11.90
C GLY A 109 12.58 -6.04 -12.06
N VAL A 110 12.81 -5.01 -11.22
CA VAL A 110 14.10 -4.28 -11.17
C VAL A 110 14.99 -4.74 -10.00
N GLU A 111 14.47 -5.57 -9.09
CA GLU A 111 15.23 -6.14 -7.96
C GLU A 111 14.94 -7.63 -7.75
N GLU A 112 15.00 -8.44 -8.81
CA GLU A 112 15.61 -9.76 -8.61
C GLU A 112 17.12 -9.55 -8.68
N ASN A 113 17.75 -9.66 -7.51
CA ASN A 113 19.18 -9.88 -7.26
C ASN A 113 19.95 -8.75 -6.55
N THR A 114 19.53 -8.39 -5.34
CA THR A 114 20.50 -8.21 -4.25
C THR A 114 20.04 -9.00 -3.05
N ALA A 115 20.30 -10.32 -3.09
CA ALA A 115 20.56 -11.05 -1.86
C ALA A 115 21.62 -10.27 -1.06
N PRO A 116 21.52 -10.19 0.28
CA PRO A 116 22.65 -9.75 1.07
C PRO A 116 23.75 -10.79 0.85
N THR A 117 24.72 -10.49 -0.02
CA THR A 117 26.00 -11.19 0.00
C THR A 117 26.62 -10.88 1.35
N SER A 118 26.43 -11.79 2.31
CA SER A 118 27.38 -11.96 3.39
C SER A 118 28.72 -12.25 2.73
N ASP A 119 29.57 -11.23 2.63
CA ASP A 119 30.98 -11.42 2.30
C ASP A 119 31.55 -12.46 3.28
N PRO A 120 31.98 -13.65 2.84
CA PRO A 120 32.86 -14.45 3.66
C PRO A 120 34.24 -13.79 3.53
N LYS A 121 34.61 -12.97 4.52
CA LYS A 121 36.03 -12.65 4.71
C LYS A 121 36.73 -13.88 5.26
N GLU A 122 37.12 -14.75 4.35
CA GLU A 122 38.17 -15.74 4.59
C GLU A 122 39.51 -15.00 4.66
N ASN A 123 40.04 -14.94 5.87
CA ASN A 123 41.45 -15.19 6.22
C ASN A 123 42.54 -14.28 5.62
N GLN A 124 43.07 -13.35 6.43
CA GLN A 124 44.51 -13.13 6.67
C GLN A 124 44.74 -12.62 8.10
#